data_AF-A0A6A7BHY9-F1
#
_entry.id   AF-A0A6A7BHY9-F1
#
_cell.length_a   1.000
_cell.length_b   1.000
_cell.length_c   1.000
_cell.angle_alpha   90.00
_cell.angle_beta   90.00
_cell.angle_gamma   90.00
#
_symmetry.space_group_name_H-M   'P 1'
#
loop_
_entity.id
_entity.type
_entity.pdbx_description
1 polymer ?
#
loop_
_entity_poly.entity_id
_entity_poly.type
_entity_poly.pdbx_seq_one_letter_code
_entity_poly.pdbx_strand_id
1 'polypeptide(L)'
;MQKLIAFMSIFLSFILPTHAGIDQEDFNGIGHIYVLNSSDWRTATPDLKVGCLDASGKFVKEVSKRSCGVFERLADYPYTLSTSKGNCTFDDNKQPNNSDSLYGQMDYAWSCGKGYKSEIYDELYTINGFPYVFLCFGDIACFYDAKRAPARGERLSLWQFHWGSQQMGITPGHIQLLLMWDKIGDLPKREGSSEIPGPRVELQDGQQVPLLGKKTKILEV
;
A
#
# COMPACT_ATOMS: atom_id res chain seq x y z
N MET A 1 -63.12 -35.89 -12.34
CA MET A 1 -62.52 -35.03 -11.28
C MET A 1 -61.01 -35.14 -11.40
N GLN A 2 -60.38 -34.17 -12.06
CA GLN A 2 -58.96 -34.19 -12.42
C GLN A 2 -58.24 -33.14 -11.57
N LYS A 3 -57.41 -33.59 -10.63
CA LYS A 3 -56.66 -32.72 -9.72
C LYS A 3 -55.37 -32.26 -10.42
N LEU A 4 -55.29 -30.97 -10.74
CA LEU A 4 -54.04 -30.32 -11.14
C LEU A 4 -53.14 -30.18 -9.90
N ILE A 5 -51.94 -30.75 -9.96
CA ILE A 5 -50.85 -30.52 -9.00
C ILE A 5 -49.93 -29.48 -9.64
N ALA A 6 -49.93 -28.26 -9.10
CA ALA A 6 -49.04 -27.20 -9.53
C ALA A 6 -47.67 -27.36 -8.84
N PHE A 7 -46.63 -27.66 -9.61
CA PHE A 7 -45.24 -27.69 -9.16
C PHE A 7 -44.69 -26.25 -9.18
N MET A 8 -44.55 -25.64 -8.00
CA MET A 8 -43.95 -24.31 -7.84
C MET A 8 -42.43 -24.45 -7.72
N SER A 9 -41.70 -24.19 -8.81
CA SER A 9 -40.24 -24.18 -8.84
C SER A 9 -39.72 -22.86 -8.27
N ILE A 10 -39.17 -22.88 -7.06
CA ILE A 10 -38.48 -21.74 -6.46
C ILE A 10 -37.08 -21.67 -7.06
N PHE A 11 -36.88 -20.79 -8.05
CA PHE A 11 -35.55 -20.39 -8.50
C PHE A 11 -34.95 -19.47 -7.43
N LEU A 12 -34.06 -20.01 -6.60
CA LEU A 12 -33.19 -19.22 -5.72
C LEU A 12 -32.15 -18.52 -6.60
N SER A 13 -32.42 -17.29 -7.00
CA SER A 13 -31.43 -16.42 -7.64
C SER A 13 -30.39 -16.03 -6.59
N PHE A 14 -29.25 -16.72 -6.57
CA PHE A 14 -28.07 -16.26 -5.84
C PHE A 14 -27.57 -14.99 -6.52
N ILE A 15 -28.00 -13.83 -6.02
CA ILE A 15 -27.36 -12.56 -6.33
C ILE A 15 -25.97 -12.64 -5.70
N LEU A 16 -24.97 -13.02 -6.49
CA LEU A 16 -23.58 -12.86 -6.08
C LEU A 16 -23.37 -11.34 -5.96
N PRO A 17 -23.03 -10.81 -4.79
CA PRO A 17 -22.66 -9.41 -4.68
C PRO A 17 -21.42 -9.21 -5.54
N THR A 18 -21.59 -8.56 -6.69
CA THR A 18 -20.51 -7.96 -7.45
C THR A 18 -19.90 -6.90 -6.54
N HIS A 19 -18.90 -7.29 -5.75
CA HIS A 19 -18.03 -6.33 -5.10
C HIS A 19 -17.34 -5.62 -6.26
N ALA A 20 -17.71 -4.36 -6.50
CA ALA A 20 -16.88 -3.49 -7.31
C ALA A 20 -15.53 -3.50 -6.60
N GLY A 21 -14.57 -4.20 -7.21
CA GLY A 21 -13.23 -4.34 -6.64
C GLY A 21 -12.61 -2.96 -6.52
N ILE A 22 -11.70 -2.81 -5.58
CA ILE A 22 -10.89 -1.61 -5.48
C ILE A 22 -10.09 -1.44 -6.77
N ASP A 23 -9.98 -0.20 -7.24
CA ASP A 23 -9.11 0.20 -8.34
C ASP A 23 -7.98 1.11 -7.85
N GLN A 24 -6.93 1.28 -8.65
CA GLN A 24 -5.80 2.17 -8.32
C GLN A 24 -6.24 3.59 -7.98
N GLU A 25 -7.34 4.07 -8.56
CA GLU A 25 -7.89 5.40 -8.29
C GLU A 25 -8.42 5.57 -6.86
N ASP A 26 -8.77 4.47 -6.17
CA ASP A 26 -9.21 4.51 -4.78
C ASP A 26 -8.06 4.81 -3.82
N PHE A 27 -6.81 4.53 -4.22
CA PHE A 27 -5.64 4.93 -3.47
C PHE A 27 -5.26 6.37 -3.81
N ASN A 28 -5.97 7.34 -3.21
CA ASN A 28 -5.68 8.75 -3.36
C ASN A 28 -6.02 9.55 -2.07
N GLY A 29 -5.73 10.85 -2.11
CA GLY A 29 -6.16 11.80 -1.09
C GLY A 29 -5.36 11.71 0.21
N ILE A 30 -6.07 11.89 1.33
CA ILE A 30 -5.53 11.76 2.68
C ILE A 30 -6.16 10.57 3.41
N GLY A 31 -5.36 9.88 4.22
CA GLY A 31 -5.80 8.63 4.84
C GLY A 31 -4.96 8.21 6.03
N HIS A 32 -5.46 7.20 6.73
CA HIS A 32 -4.69 6.41 7.69
C HIS A 32 -4.16 5.16 7.02
N ILE A 33 -3.05 4.63 7.56
CA ILE A 33 -2.52 3.33 7.16
C ILE A 33 -2.68 2.38 8.34
N TYR A 34 -3.66 1.49 8.25
CA TYR A 34 -3.83 0.42 9.22
C TYR A 34 -2.95 -0.77 8.88
N VAL A 35 -2.54 -1.49 9.91
CA VAL A 35 -1.71 -2.69 9.80
C VAL A 35 -2.56 -3.89 10.18
N LEU A 36 -2.73 -4.82 9.25
CA LEU A 36 -3.46 -6.08 9.43
C LEU A 36 -2.49 -7.22 9.66
N ASN A 37 -2.81 -8.11 10.60
CA ASN A 37 -2.07 -9.36 10.77
C ASN A 37 -2.69 -10.43 9.85
N SER A 38 -2.20 -10.48 8.61
CA SER A 38 -2.60 -11.48 7.62
C SER A 38 -1.46 -11.77 6.66
N SER A 39 -1.34 -13.04 6.28
CA SER A 39 -0.44 -13.52 5.23
C SER A 39 -1.17 -13.79 3.90
N ASP A 40 -2.46 -13.46 3.81
CA ASP A 40 -3.27 -13.64 2.60
C ASP A 40 -4.22 -12.44 2.42
N TRP A 41 -4.10 -11.74 1.30
CA TRP A 41 -4.92 -10.57 0.98
C TRP A 41 -6.38 -10.96 0.67
N ARG A 42 -6.64 -12.22 0.26
CA ARG A 42 -7.99 -12.69 -0.12
C ARG A 42 -8.92 -12.84 1.07
N THR A 43 -8.34 -13.15 2.23
CA THR A 43 -9.06 -13.38 3.49
C THR A 43 -8.84 -12.25 4.49
N ALA A 44 -7.98 -11.28 4.16
CA ALA A 44 -7.73 -10.13 5.01
C ALA A 44 -8.96 -9.23 5.11
N THR A 45 -9.39 -8.94 6.34
CA THR A 45 -10.48 -8.00 6.63
C THR A 45 -10.03 -6.94 7.64
N PRO A 46 -10.72 -5.79 7.74
CA PRO A 46 -10.45 -4.78 8.75
C PRO A 46 -10.49 -5.27 10.20
N ASP A 47 -11.13 -6.41 10.49
CA ASP A 47 -11.15 -6.98 11.84
C ASP A 47 -9.79 -7.54 12.28
N LEU A 48 -8.88 -7.79 11.32
CA LEU A 48 -7.51 -8.24 11.59
C LEU A 48 -6.56 -7.08 11.93
N LYS A 49 -7.08 -5.87 12.13
CA LYS A 49 -6.28 -4.69 12.53
C LYS A 49 -5.55 -4.95 13.84
N VAL A 50 -4.23 -4.89 13.78
CA VAL A 50 -3.36 -5.00 14.95
C VAL A 50 -2.77 -3.65 15.38
N GLY A 51 -2.79 -2.65 14.50
CA GLY A 51 -2.40 -1.27 14.78
C GLY A 51 -2.43 -0.40 13.53
N CYS A 52 -1.62 0.65 13.52
CA CYS A 52 -1.49 1.59 12.40
C CYS A 52 -0.08 2.18 12.33
N LEU A 53 0.23 2.88 11.25
CA LEU A 53 1.45 3.68 11.15
C LEU A 53 1.24 5.07 11.75
N ASP A 54 2.18 5.53 12.56
CA ASP A 54 2.22 6.90 13.08
C ASP A 54 2.78 7.90 12.06
N ALA A 55 2.75 9.20 12.37
CA ALA A 55 3.24 10.25 11.46
C ALA A 55 4.75 10.19 11.18
N SER A 56 5.53 9.36 11.88
CA SER A 56 6.95 9.11 11.56
C SER A 56 7.15 7.80 10.80
N GLY A 57 6.07 7.12 10.40
CA GLY A 57 6.10 5.83 9.73
C GLY A 57 6.32 4.64 10.66
N LYS A 58 6.17 4.78 11.99
CA LYS A 58 6.36 3.66 12.93
C LYS A 58 5.08 2.91 13.19
N PHE A 59 5.20 1.58 13.34
CA PHE A 59 4.09 0.70 13.64
C PHE A 59 3.73 0.82 15.12
N VAL A 60 2.53 1.33 15.39
CA VAL A 60 2.04 1.63 16.75
C VAL A 60 0.69 0.96 17.00
N LYS A 61 0.39 0.73 18.29
CA LYS A 61 -0.93 0.24 18.69
C LYS A 61 -1.95 1.37 18.51
N GLU A 62 -3.06 1.07 17.83
CA GLU A 62 -4.20 1.99 17.77
C GLU A 62 -4.87 2.03 19.15
N VAL A 63 -4.57 3.07 19.94
CA VAL A 63 -5.27 3.35 21.21
C VAL A 63 -6.41 4.35 20.98
N SER A 64 -6.25 5.19 19.97
CA SER A 64 -7.24 6.14 19.47
C SER A 64 -6.91 6.47 18.01
N LYS A 65 -7.86 7.05 17.26
CA LYS A 65 -7.59 7.53 15.88
C LYS A 65 -6.41 8.50 15.79
N ARG A 66 -6.14 9.28 16.85
CA ARG A 66 -5.01 10.23 16.91
C ARG A 66 -3.64 9.56 17.07
N SER A 67 -3.61 8.29 17.46
CA SER A 67 -2.37 7.50 17.51
C SER A 67 -1.86 7.19 16.12
N CYS A 68 -2.75 7.16 15.12
CA CYS A 68 -2.42 6.92 13.73
C CYS A 68 -2.03 8.21 13.02
N GLY A 69 -1.01 8.14 12.18
CA GLY A 69 -0.60 9.21 11.30
C GLY A 69 -1.66 9.49 10.25
N VAL A 70 -1.72 10.75 9.81
CA VAL A 70 -2.42 11.14 8.59
C VAL A 70 -1.37 11.22 7.49
N PHE A 71 -1.62 10.46 6.43
CA PHE A 71 -0.78 10.37 5.26
C PHE A 71 -1.47 11.07 4.10
N GLU A 72 -0.67 11.68 3.25
CA GLU A 72 -1.08 12.30 1.99
C GLU A 72 -0.39 11.53 0.87
N ARG A 73 -1.18 11.04 -0.10
CA ARG A 73 -0.62 10.54 -1.37
C ARG A 73 -0.33 11.74 -2.26
N LEU A 74 0.93 11.97 -2.56
CA LEU A 74 1.33 13.12 -3.38
C LEU A 74 0.64 13.06 -4.75
N ALA A 75 0.09 14.21 -5.17
CA ALA A 75 -0.55 14.34 -6.47
C ALA A 75 0.45 14.38 -7.63
N ASP A 76 1.73 14.65 -7.33
CA ASP A 76 2.81 14.70 -8.30
C ASP A 76 3.66 13.43 -8.23
N TYR A 77 4.18 13.02 -9.39
CA TYR A 77 5.21 12.00 -9.48
C TYR A 77 6.35 12.28 -8.49
N PRO A 78 6.77 11.31 -7.66
CA PRO A 78 6.56 9.85 -7.80
C PRO A 78 5.33 9.27 -7.09
N TYR A 79 4.29 10.05 -6.80
CA TYR A 79 3.04 9.58 -6.14
C TYR A 79 3.25 8.85 -4.81
N THR A 80 4.35 9.16 -4.12
CA THR A 80 4.65 8.57 -2.81
C THR A 80 3.70 9.09 -1.72
N LEU A 81 3.93 8.62 -0.50
CA LEU A 81 3.26 9.10 0.69
C LEU A 81 4.10 10.12 1.44
N SER A 82 3.42 11.09 2.03
CA SER A 82 4.01 12.04 2.96
C SER A 82 3.13 12.21 4.20
N THR A 83 3.70 12.80 5.23
CA THR A 83 3.00 13.16 6.47
C THR A 83 3.40 14.57 6.88
N SER A 84 2.85 15.06 7.99
CA SER A 84 3.34 16.27 8.66
C SER A 84 4.84 16.24 9.04
N LYS A 85 5.49 15.06 9.02
CA LYS A 85 6.94 14.93 9.25
C LYS A 85 7.77 15.00 7.97
N GLY A 86 7.16 14.90 6.80
CA GLY A 86 7.81 14.87 5.49
C GLY A 86 7.51 13.60 4.72
N ASN A 87 8.27 13.37 3.65
CA ASN A 87 8.12 12.23 2.75
C ASN A 87 8.46 10.92 3.46
N CYS A 88 7.81 9.84 3.04
CA CYS A 88 8.04 8.50 3.57
C CYS A 88 8.88 7.65 2.63
N THR A 89 9.68 6.75 3.18
CA THR A 89 10.64 5.92 2.43
C THR A 89 11.10 4.68 3.19
N PHE A 90 11.58 3.67 2.44
CA PHE A 90 12.38 2.54 2.94
C PHE A 90 13.90 2.76 2.77
N ASP A 91 14.35 3.91 2.23
CA ASP A 91 15.76 4.19 1.93
C ASP A 91 16.43 5.13 2.97
N ASP A 92 15.78 5.40 4.10
CA ASP A 92 16.39 6.17 5.19
C ASP A 92 17.41 5.32 5.97
N ASN A 93 18.69 5.48 5.62
CA ASN A 93 19.80 4.76 6.25
C ASN A 93 20.04 5.07 7.73
N LYS A 94 19.27 6.01 8.32
CA LYS A 94 19.26 6.27 9.76
C LYS A 94 18.32 5.34 10.52
N GLN A 95 17.48 4.59 9.80
CA GLN A 95 16.57 3.62 10.38
C GLN A 95 17.26 2.25 10.54
N PRO A 96 16.81 1.40 11.48
CA PRO A 96 17.38 0.08 11.63
C PRO A 96 17.05 -0.83 10.44
N ASN A 97 18.00 -1.68 10.08
CA ASN A 97 17.82 -2.72 9.08
C ASN A 97 17.03 -3.92 9.63
N ASN A 98 16.44 -4.73 8.75
CA ASN A 98 15.86 -6.03 9.10
C ASN A 98 16.93 -7.13 9.19
N SER A 99 17.91 -6.98 10.09
CA SER A 99 19.06 -7.90 10.19
C SER A 99 18.71 -9.38 10.41
N ASP A 100 17.47 -9.66 10.82
CA ASP A 100 16.99 -11.02 11.07
C ASP A 100 16.52 -11.71 9.79
N SER A 101 16.17 -10.96 8.73
CA SER A 101 15.70 -11.47 7.44
C SER A 101 16.86 -11.77 6.51
N LEU A 102 16.93 -13.00 5.98
CA LEU A 102 18.01 -13.38 5.07
C LEU A 102 18.01 -12.58 3.76
N TYR A 103 16.82 -12.30 3.21
CA TYR A 103 16.68 -11.58 1.94
C TYR A 103 16.43 -10.08 2.12
N GLY A 104 15.98 -9.65 3.30
CA GLY A 104 15.73 -8.24 3.62
C GLY A 104 16.74 -7.61 4.59
N GLN A 105 17.87 -8.27 4.86
CA GLN A 105 18.89 -7.81 5.82
C GLN A 105 19.45 -6.40 5.55
N MET A 106 19.31 -5.90 4.31
CA MET A 106 19.78 -4.57 3.93
C MET A 106 18.68 -3.51 3.91
N ASP A 107 17.41 -3.91 4.07
CA ASP A 107 16.28 -2.99 3.97
C ASP A 107 16.16 -2.17 5.25
N TYR A 108 16.07 -0.85 5.10
CA TYR A 108 15.81 0.02 6.24
C TYR A 108 14.33 0.01 6.60
N ALA A 109 14.03 0.28 7.87
CA ALA A 109 12.64 0.36 8.30
C ALA A 109 11.93 1.57 7.69
N TRP A 110 10.64 1.41 7.36
CA TRP A 110 9.79 2.51 6.92
C TRP A 110 9.89 3.69 7.89
N SER A 111 9.99 4.88 7.32
CA SER A 111 10.00 6.12 8.07
C SER A 111 9.49 7.28 7.26
N CYS A 112 9.02 8.33 7.94
CA CYS A 112 8.66 9.60 7.33
C CYS A 112 9.43 10.74 8.00
N GLY A 113 10.05 11.61 7.21
CA GLY A 113 10.95 12.63 7.73
C GLY A 113 11.23 13.77 6.76
N LYS A 114 11.77 14.87 7.31
CA LYS A 114 12.21 16.01 6.52
C LYS A 114 13.56 15.72 5.89
N GLY A 115 13.77 16.21 4.67
CA GLY A 115 15.05 16.11 3.98
C GLY A 115 15.21 14.85 3.13
N TYR A 116 14.22 13.96 3.12
CA TYR A 116 14.16 12.89 2.13
C TYR A 116 13.45 13.39 0.86
N LYS A 117 14.12 13.22 -0.27
CA LYS A 117 13.55 13.53 -1.58
C LYS A 117 12.99 12.23 -2.13
N SER A 118 11.67 12.18 -2.30
CA SER A 118 11.01 11.01 -2.86
C SER A 118 11.51 10.67 -4.24
N GLU A 119 11.65 9.38 -4.47
CA GLU A 119 12.00 8.77 -5.72
C GLU A 119 11.01 7.66 -6.05
N ILE A 120 11.19 7.06 -7.23
CA ILE A 120 10.21 6.19 -7.87
C ILE A 120 10.00 4.88 -7.09
N TYR A 121 11.02 4.49 -6.32
CA TYR A 121 11.01 3.28 -5.51
C TYR A 121 10.27 3.46 -4.18
N ASP A 122 9.91 4.70 -3.80
CA ASP A 122 9.05 4.99 -2.65
C ASP A 122 7.57 4.96 -2.98
N GLU A 123 7.22 4.73 -4.25
CA GLU A 123 5.83 4.62 -4.65
C GLU A 123 5.22 3.36 -4.04
N LEU A 124 4.10 3.56 -3.34
CA LEU A 124 3.17 2.48 -3.03
C LEU A 124 2.02 2.52 -4.03
N TYR A 125 1.37 1.39 -4.26
CA TYR A 125 0.19 1.29 -5.13
C TYR A 125 -0.78 0.24 -4.59
N THR A 126 -1.99 0.13 -5.16
CA THR A 126 -2.93 -0.95 -4.88
C THR A 126 -3.17 -1.78 -6.13
N ILE A 127 -3.55 -3.05 -5.96
CA ILE A 127 -3.86 -3.93 -7.09
C ILE A 127 -5.37 -3.92 -7.32
N ASN A 128 -5.78 -3.74 -8.57
CA ASN A 128 -7.19 -3.74 -8.93
C ASN A 128 -7.85 -5.10 -8.61
N GLY A 129 -9.09 -5.06 -8.12
CA GLY A 129 -9.86 -6.25 -7.77
C GLY A 129 -9.65 -6.75 -6.35
N PHE A 130 -8.76 -6.13 -5.55
CA PHE A 130 -8.68 -6.40 -4.13
C PHE A 130 -9.96 -5.96 -3.40
N PRO A 131 -10.32 -6.61 -2.28
CA PRO A 131 -11.50 -6.22 -1.49
C PRO A 131 -11.30 -4.90 -0.74
N TYR A 132 -10.06 -4.48 -0.53
CA TYR A 132 -9.66 -3.24 0.15
C TYR A 132 -8.40 -2.66 -0.50
N VAL A 133 -8.13 -1.38 -0.25
CA VAL A 133 -6.93 -0.70 -0.75
C VAL A 133 -5.71 -1.19 0.04
N PHE A 134 -5.12 -2.30 -0.39
CA PHE A 134 -3.88 -2.80 0.18
C PHE A 134 -2.68 -2.15 -0.48
N LEU A 135 -1.74 -1.70 0.32
CA LEU A 135 -0.56 -0.98 -0.17
C LEU A 135 0.53 -1.99 -0.55
N CYS A 136 0.88 -2.01 -1.82
CA CYS A 136 1.96 -2.81 -2.39
C CYS A 136 3.11 -1.90 -2.81
N PHE A 137 4.30 -2.49 -2.96
CA PHE A 137 5.52 -1.83 -3.39
C PHE A 137 6.20 -2.67 -4.48
N GLY A 138 7.10 -2.04 -5.24
CA GLY A 138 7.87 -2.71 -6.28
C GLY A 138 6.97 -3.40 -7.32
N ASP A 139 7.25 -4.68 -7.58
CA ASP A 139 6.43 -5.52 -8.46
C ASP A 139 5.67 -6.57 -7.63
N ILE A 140 4.36 -6.34 -7.48
CA ILE A 140 3.32 -7.17 -6.84
C ILE A 140 3.55 -7.57 -5.37
N ALA A 141 4.49 -6.92 -4.67
CA ALA A 141 4.77 -7.21 -3.27
C ALA A 141 3.87 -6.40 -2.33
N CYS A 142 2.92 -7.06 -1.66
CA CYS A 142 1.94 -6.38 -0.79
C CYS A 142 2.11 -6.66 0.70
N PHE A 143 3.10 -7.47 1.07
CA PHE A 143 3.31 -7.92 2.44
C PHE A 143 4.49 -7.19 3.08
N TYR A 144 4.40 -7.04 4.40
CA TYR A 144 5.38 -6.34 5.21
C TYR A 144 5.80 -7.22 6.37
N ASP A 145 6.95 -6.87 6.93
CA ASP A 145 7.60 -7.61 8.01
C ASP A 145 7.69 -6.71 9.26
N ALA A 146 7.32 -7.25 10.43
CA ALA A 146 7.69 -6.69 11.71
C ALA A 146 7.93 -7.80 12.74
N LYS A 147 8.71 -7.51 13.79
CA LYS A 147 8.98 -8.49 14.87
C LYS A 147 7.72 -9.02 15.55
N ARG A 148 6.73 -8.14 15.77
CA ARG A 148 5.44 -8.45 16.40
C ARG A 148 4.51 -7.25 16.32
N ALA A 149 3.28 -7.43 16.78
CA ALA A 149 2.39 -6.30 17.03
C ALA A 149 2.91 -5.44 18.21
N PRO A 150 2.77 -4.11 18.15
CA PRO A 150 3.19 -3.20 19.20
C PRO A 150 2.28 -3.30 20.42
N ALA A 151 2.88 -3.21 21.60
CA ALA A 151 2.15 -2.97 22.84
C ALA A 151 1.73 -1.49 22.94
N ARG A 152 0.92 -1.16 23.95
CA ARG A 152 0.49 0.23 24.20
C ARG A 152 1.70 1.12 24.49
N GLY A 153 1.84 2.21 23.74
CA GLY A 153 2.94 3.17 23.88
C GLY A 153 4.24 2.76 23.20
N GLU A 154 4.27 1.58 22.58
CA GLU A 154 5.42 1.10 21.82
C GLU A 154 5.38 1.58 20.37
N ARG A 155 6.57 1.80 19.80
CA ARG A 155 6.78 2.15 18.40
C ARG A 155 7.74 1.15 17.80
N LEU A 156 7.26 0.33 16.88
CA LEU A 156 8.04 -0.70 16.21
C LEU A 156 8.39 -0.27 14.79
N SER A 157 9.48 -0.83 14.28
CA SER A 157 9.84 -0.75 12.87
C SER A 157 9.00 -1.71 12.04
N LEU A 158 8.81 -1.33 10.78
CA LEU A 158 8.15 -2.09 9.73
C LEU A 158 9.11 -2.13 8.54
N TRP A 159 9.27 -3.30 7.92
CA TRP A 159 10.11 -3.50 6.75
C TRP A 159 9.31 -4.10 5.59
N GLN A 160 9.88 -4.07 4.40
CA GLN A 160 9.37 -4.85 3.27
C GLN A 160 9.56 -6.34 3.56
N PHE A 161 8.57 -7.16 3.17
CA PHE A 161 8.70 -8.61 3.28
C PHE A 161 9.40 -9.19 2.05
N HIS A 162 10.53 -9.85 2.27
CA HIS A 162 11.26 -10.59 1.24
C HIS A 162 11.34 -12.08 1.60
N TRP A 163 11.28 -12.92 0.58
CA TRP A 163 11.41 -14.37 0.69
C TRP A 163 12.26 -14.92 -0.46
N GLY A 164 12.76 -16.14 -0.29
CA GLY A 164 13.51 -16.84 -1.33
C GLY A 164 13.84 -18.28 -0.91
N SER A 165 14.64 -18.98 -1.72
CA SER A 165 14.89 -20.43 -1.56
C SER A 165 15.39 -20.84 -0.17
N GLN A 166 16.10 -19.96 0.54
CA GLN A 166 16.63 -20.20 1.87
C GLN A 166 15.72 -19.70 3.01
N GLN A 167 14.67 -18.94 2.69
CA GLN A 167 13.67 -18.41 3.61
C GLN A 167 12.35 -18.27 2.85
N MET A 168 11.61 -19.38 2.74
CA MET A 168 10.38 -19.49 1.92
C MET A 168 9.13 -18.88 2.58
N GLY A 169 9.27 -18.28 3.77
CA GLY A 169 8.17 -17.69 4.52
C GLY A 169 8.65 -16.48 5.32
N ILE A 170 7.83 -16.07 6.29
CA ILE A 170 8.17 -14.96 7.18
C ILE A 170 9.50 -15.22 7.92
N THR A 171 10.26 -14.15 8.12
CA THR A 171 11.46 -14.14 8.96
C THR A 171 11.18 -14.84 10.30
N PRO A 172 12.00 -15.81 10.73
CA PRO A 172 11.77 -16.52 11.99
C PRO A 172 11.64 -15.57 13.18
N GLY A 173 10.53 -15.68 13.92
CA GLY A 173 10.23 -14.81 15.06
C GLY A 173 9.57 -13.47 14.70
N HIS A 174 9.26 -13.23 13.43
CA HIS A 174 8.52 -12.08 12.95
C HIS A 174 7.09 -12.45 12.55
N ILE A 175 6.29 -11.44 12.21
CA ILE A 175 4.94 -11.59 11.70
C ILE A 175 4.81 -10.93 10.32
N GLN A 176 4.01 -11.55 9.46
CA GLN A 176 3.68 -11.04 8.14
C GLN A 176 2.45 -10.13 8.24
N LEU A 177 2.53 -8.98 7.61
CA LEU A 177 1.54 -7.92 7.74
C LEU A 177 1.06 -7.44 6.37
N LEU A 178 -0.14 -6.88 6.34
CA LEU A 178 -0.67 -6.10 5.23
C LEU A 178 -0.88 -4.65 5.68
N LEU A 179 -0.59 -3.70 4.81
CA LEU A 179 -0.97 -2.31 5.00
C LEU A 179 -2.27 -2.03 4.25
N MET A 180 -3.23 -1.41 4.92
CA MET A 180 -4.53 -1.04 4.37
C MET A 180 -4.74 0.46 4.48
N TRP A 181 -5.02 1.11 3.34
CA TRP A 181 -5.38 2.52 3.28
C TRP A 181 -6.82 2.73 3.69
N ASP A 182 -7.04 3.61 4.67
CA ASP A 182 -8.35 4.09 5.08
C ASP A 182 -8.45 5.56 4.74
N LYS A 183 -9.10 5.86 3.60
CA LYS A 183 -9.25 7.22 3.10
C LYS A 183 -10.16 8.02 4.02
N ILE A 184 -9.70 9.19 4.47
CA ILE A 184 -10.45 10.10 5.35
C ILE A 184 -10.80 11.44 4.68
N GLY A 185 -10.28 11.69 3.49
CA GLY A 185 -10.59 12.90 2.73
C GLY A 185 -9.85 12.97 1.39
N ASP A 186 -10.24 13.95 0.58
CA ASP A 186 -9.53 14.29 -0.64
C ASP A 186 -8.43 15.33 -0.35
N LEU A 187 -7.39 15.32 -1.18
CA LEU A 187 -6.53 16.49 -1.29
C LEU A 187 -7.30 17.59 -2.03
N PRO A 188 -6.98 18.87 -1.80
CA PRO A 188 -7.55 19.95 -2.60
C PRO A 188 -7.34 19.62 -4.09
N LYS A 189 -8.45 19.41 -4.81
CA LYS A 189 -8.42 19.09 -6.24
C LYS A 189 -7.67 20.18 -6.98
N ARG A 190 -6.65 19.81 -7.76
CA ARG A 190 -6.04 20.75 -8.70
C ARG A 190 -7.01 21.05 -9.82
N GLU A 191 -7.17 22.33 -10.16
CA GLU A 191 -7.69 22.73 -11.46
C GLU A 191 -6.68 22.27 -12.53
N GLY A 192 -7.04 21.27 -13.35
CA GLY A 192 -6.39 21.06 -14.66
C GLY A 192 -5.57 19.79 -14.93
N SER A 193 -5.58 18.73 -14.11
CA SER A 193 -4.94 17.44 -14.49
C SER A 193 -5.97 16.33 -14.68
N SER A 194 -6.13 15.82 -15.90
CA SER A 194 -7.15 14.84 -16.25
C SER A 194 -6.73 13.37 -16.09
N GLU A 195 -5.45 13.06 -15.90
CA GLU A 195 -4.98 11.67 -15.83
C GLU A 195 -3.87 11.52 -14.78
N ILE A 196 -3.99 10.51 -13.92
CA ILE A 196 -2.96 10.06 -12.98
C ILE A 196 -2.17 8.94 -13.69
N PRO A 197 -0.92 9.16 -14.11
CA PRO A 197 -0.08 8.12 -14.67
C PRO A 197 0.08 6.96 -13.69
N GLY A 198 -0.40 5.78 -14.06
CA GLY A 198 -0.12 4.54 -13.33
C GLY A 198 1.29 4.00 -13.59
N PRO A 199 1.69 2.91 -12.92
CA PRO A 199 3.01 2.28 -13.08
C PRO A 199 3.26 1.73 -14.50
N ARG A 200 2.20 1.56 -15.31
CA ARG A 200 2.30 1.39 -16.76
C ARG A 200 2.24 2.76 -17.40
N VAL A 201 3.39 3.29 -17.79
CA VAL A 201 3.47 4.47 -18.64
C VAL A 201 2.88 4.11 -20.00
N GLU A 202 1.65 4.55 -20.27
CA GLU A 202 1.16 4.65 -21.63
C GLU A 202 1.87 5.81 -22.29
N LEU A 203 2.89 5.52 -23.09
CA LEU A 203 3.62 6.53 -23.84
C LEU A 203 2.69 7.09 -24.92
N GLN A 204 2.13 8.27 -24.67
CA GLN A 204 1.51 9.06 -25.72
C GLN A 204 2.61 9.75 -26.54
N ASP A 205 2.37 9.93 -27.84
CA ASP A 205 3.31 10.63 -28.73
C ASP A 205 3.66 12.02 -28.17
N GLY A 206 4.95 12.23 -27.87
CA GLY A 206 5.48 13.48 -27.33
C GLY A 206 5.72 13.53 -25.81
N GLN A 207 5.41 12.48 -25.05
CA GLN A 207 5.75 12.42 -23.62
C GLN A 207 7.21 12.06 -23.37
N GLN A 208 7.88 12.86 -22.55
CA GLN A 208 9.27 12.64 -22.15
C GLN A 208 9.33 11.57 -21.05
N VAL A 209 9.99 10.45 -21.32
CA VAL A 209 10.22 9.40 -20.30
C VAL A 209 11.11 9.99 -19.19
N PRO A 210 10.67 10.00 -17.92
CA PRO A 210 11.42 10.59 -16.82
C PRO A 210 12.54 9.67 -16.29
N LEU A 211 13.14 8.86 -17.16
CA LEU A 211 14.33 8.07 -16.81
C LEU A 211 15.57 8.90 -17.13
N LEU A 212 16.05 9.62 -16.11
CA LEU A 212 17.39 10.20 -16.02
C LEU A 212 17.82 11.07 -17.21
N GLY A 213 17.18 12.22 -17.38
CA GLY A 213 17.85 13.50 -17.69
C GLY A 213 18.90 13.56 -18.81
N LYS A 214 18.86 12.69 -19.83
CA LYS A 214 19.70 12.82 -21.02
C LYS A 214 18.82 13.15 -22.22
N LYS A 215 18.94 14.39 -22.68
CA LYS A 215 18.41 14.82 -23.98
C LYS A 215 19.16 14.08 -25.08
N THR A 216 18.47 13.25 -25.84
CA THR A 216 18.98 12.75 -27.12
C THR A 216 19.00 13.92 -28.10
N LYS A 217 20.19 14.28 -28.61
CA LYS A 217 20.29 15.21 -29.75
C LYS A 217 19.71 14.49 -30.97
N ILE A 218 18.70 15.08 -31.60
CA ILE A 218 18.28 14.70 -32.95
C ILE A 218 19.44 15.08 -33.88
N LEU A 219 20.00 14.10 -34.57
CA LEU A 219 20.79 14.32 -35.77
C LEU A 219 19.78 14.49 -36.91
N GLU A 220 19.64 15.72 -37.38
CA GLU A 220 19.01 15.97 -38.68
C GLU A 220 19.92 15.37 -39.76
N VAL A 221 19.35 14.48 -40.58
CA VAL A 221 19.88 14.07 -41.88
C VAL A 221 18.84 14.47 -42.92
#